data_AF-A0A380FLW9-F1
#
_entry.id   AF-A0A380FLW9-F1
#
_cell.length_a   1.000
_cell.length_b   1.000
_cell.length_c   1.000
_cell.angle_alpha   90.00
_cell.angle_beta   90.00
_cell.angle_gamma   90.00
#
_symmetry.space_group_name_H-M   'P 1'
#
loop_
_entity.id
_entity.type
_entity.pdbx_description
1 polymer ?
#
loop_
_entity_poly.entity_id
_entity_poly.type
_entity_poly.pdbx_seq_one_letter_code
_entity_poly.pdbx_strand_id
1 'polypeptide(L)'
;MVLFLEPEFKERIWGGTGLKAFNYDIPSDITGECWGISAHPNGPNKIKNGRHQGKTLDQVWIEDKALFGNPKAHTFPLLTKILDANDKLSVQVHPNDDYALKHEGEYGKTECWYILDAKADAEIIYGVNTTDSNELNEMIDNRAFDQLFKRVKVQPGDFYYVPAGTVHAIGEGIQILETQQSSDTTYRIYDYDRTDKDGNQRALHLEQSKAVIQLNDNSPNSTPISKKYTRSEIYTICLQYIFYSCALGNFRQIKLRLIT
;
A
#
# COMPACT_ATOMS: atom_id res chain seq x y z
N MET A 1 26.47 -2.25 -6.37
CA MET A 1 26.41 -0.85 -5.90
C MET A 1 25.01 -0.60 -5.37
N VAL A 2 24.87 0.07 -4.22
CA VAL A 2 23.55 0.43 -3.67
C VAL A 2 23.06 1.72 -4.33
N LEU A 3 21.79 1.76 -4.75
CA LEU A 3 21.13 2.99 -5.21
C LEU A 3 20.39 3.63 -4.04
N PHE A 4 20.65 4.90 -3.78
CA PHE A 4 19.87 5.71 -2.86
C PHE A 4 18.86 6.53 -3.66
N LEU A 5 17.61 6.54 -3.21
CA LEU A 5 16.50 7.20 -3.89
C LEU A 5 16.13 8.50 -3.16
N GLU A 6 15.75 9.51 -3.94
CA GLU A 6 15.09 10.71 -3.43
C GLU A 6 13.60 10.41 -3.26
N PRO A 7 13.06 10.52 -2.03
CA PRO A 7 11.65 10.23 -1.77
C PRO A 7 10.75 11.28 -2.42
N GLU A 8 9.56 10.85 -2.83
CA GLU A 8 8.49 11.72 -3.32
C GLU A 8 7.38 11.76 -2.26
N PHE A 9 6.95 12.96 -1.85
CA PHE A 9 5.94 13.13 -0.81
C PHE A 9 4.58 13.51 -1.40
N LYS A 10 3.50 12.96 -0.86
CA LYS A 10 2.13 13.31 -1.27
C LYS A 10 1.34 13.85 -0.08
N GLU A 11 0.76 15.03 -0.26
CA GLU A 11 -0.25 15.56 0.64
C GLU A 11 -1.56 14.78 0.53
N ARG A 12 -2.20 14.59 1.67
CA ARG A 12 -3.47 13.89 1.81
C ARG A 12 -4.29 14.54 2.91
N ILE A 13 -5.60 14.63 2.74
CA ILE A 13 -6.51 15.20 3.76
C ILE A 13 -6.41 14.51 5.12
N TRP A 14 -5.97 13.25 5.13
CA TRP A 14 -5.78 12.41 6.31
C TRP A 14 -4.32 12.38 6.79
N GLY A 15 -3.41 13.06 6.09
CA GLY A 15 -1.98 13.05 6.38
C GLY A 15 -1.60 13.84 7.63
N GLY A 16 -0.34 13.71 8.03
CA GLY A 16 0.17 14.32 9.24
C GLY A 16 1.62 14.75 9.14
N THR A 17 2.31 14.69 10.28
CA THR A 17 3.71 15.09 10.44
C THR A 17 4.60 13.96 10.93
N GLY A 18 4.08 12.75 11.12
CA GLY A 18 4.80 11.59 11.65
C GLY A 18 5.98 11.17 10.79
N LEU A 19 5.98 11.51 9.50
CA LEU A 19 7.11 11.30 8.60
C LEU A 19 8.38 12.09 9.02
N LYS A 20 8.25 13.19 9.79
CA LYS A 20 9.41 13.93 10.35
C LYS A 20 10.26 13.04 11.28
N ALA A 21 9.69 11.98 11.87
CA ALA A 21 10.41 11.03 12.72
C ALA A 21 11.49 10.23 11.96
N PHE A 22 11.46 10.22 10.63
CA PHE A 22 12.47 9.63 9.76
C PHE A 22 13.50 10.64 9.25
N ASN A 23 13.53 11.86 9.81
CA ASN A 23 14.33 12.99 9.35
C ASN A 23 14.02 13.41 7.90
N TYR A 24 12.73 13.31 7.51
CA TYR A 24 12.26 13.82 6.23
C TYR A 24 11.85 15.29 6.33
N ASP A 25 12.27 16.07 5.34
CA ASP A 25 11.76 17.42 5.08
C ASP A 25 10.45 17.31 4.31
N ILE A 26 9.34 17.24 5.05
CA ILE A 26 8.00 17.08 4.46
C ILE A 26 7.42 18.41 3.95
N PRO A 27 6.63 18.41 2.86
CA PRO A 27 6.14 19.63 2.23
C PRO A 27 5.10 20.39 3.07
N SER A 28 4.33 19.69 3.92
CA SER A 28 3.34 20.30 4.80
C SER A 28 2.94 19.41 5.97
N ASP A 29 2.11 19.94 6.87
CA ASP A 29 1.60 19.20 8.03
C ASP A 29 0.46 18.21 7.70
N ILE A 30 0.10 18.06 6.42
CA ILE A 30 -0.84 17.06 5.91
C ILE A 30 -0.16 16.08 4.95
N THR A 31 1.14 15.84 5.14
CA THR A 31 1.88 14.88 4.31
C THR A 31 1.50 13.46 4.71
N GLY A 32 0.72 12.77 3.87
CA GLY A 32 0.19 11.45 4.18
C GLY A 32 1.05 10.30 3.65
N GLU A 33 1.80 10.52 2.56
CA GLU A 33 2.56 9.45 1.92
C GLU A 33 4.00 9.89 1.62
N CYS A 34 4.95 8.99 1.86
CA CYS A 34 6.31 9.04 1.34
C CYS A 34 6.50 7.87 0.38
N TRP A 35 6.58 8.13 -0.92
CA TRP A 35 6.93 7.15 -1.94
C TRP A 35 8.45 7.01 -1.95
N GLY A 36 8.95 6.00 -1.23
CA GLY A 36 10.38 5.78 -1.00
C GLY A 36 11.07 4.89 -2.02
N ILE A 37 10.31 4.00 -2.69
CA ILE A 37 10.76 3.25 -3.86
C ILE A 37 9.64 3.29 -4.90
N SER A 38 9.81 4.10 -5.93
CA SER A 38 8.81 4.32 -6.96
C SER A 38 9.48 4.51 -8.31
N ALA A 39 8.96 3.79 -9.30
CA ALA A 39 9.14 4.08 -10.71
C ALA A 39 7.77 4.33 -11.38
N HIS A 40 6.74 4.62 -10.57
CA HIS A 40 5.40 4.90 -11.05
C HIS A 40 5.35 6.32 -11.65
N PRO A 41 4.68 6.54 -12.81
CA PRO A 41 4.64 7.85 -13.48
C PRO A 41 4.16 9.02 -12.61
N ASN A 42 3.26 8.76 -11.65
CA ASN A 42 2.73 9.80 -10.74
C ASN A 42 3.74 10.28 -9.68
N GLY A 43 4.92 9.65 -9.58
CA GLY A 43 5.94 10.03 -8.60
C GLY A 43 7.18 9.15 -8.68
N PRO A 44 7.93 9.16 -9.80
CA PRO A 44 9.14 8.34 -9.94
C PRO A 44 10.29 8.93 -9.11
N ASN A 45 11.00 8.10 -8.35
CA ASN A 45 12.12 8.56 -7.53
C ASN A 45 13.37 8.79 -8.38
N LYS A 46 14.13 9.83 -8.05
CA LYS A 46 15.46 10.10 -8.64
C LYS A 46 16.54 9.35 -7.88
N ILE A 47 17.56 8.86 -8.60
CA ILE A 47 18.75 8.28 -8.00
C ILE A 47 19.66 9.41 -7.47
N LYS A 48 20.09 9.32 -6.21
CA LYS A 48 20.92 10.33 -5.53
C LYS A 48 22.42 10.14 -5.71
N ASN A 49 22.87 8.98 -6.19
CA ASN A 49 24.29 8.61 -6.16
C ASN A 49 24.75 7.76 -7.36
N GLY A 50 26.06 7.75 -7.58
CA GLY A 50 26.72 6.86 -8.54
C GLY A 50 26.43 7.22 -10.00
N ARG A 51 26.72 6.27 -10.92
CA ARG A 51 26.65 6.49 -12.37
C ARG A 51 25.27 6.88 -12.92
N HIS A 52 24.21 6.61 -12.14
CA HIS A 52 22.82 6.87 -12.52
C HIS A 52 22.25 8.09 -11.81
N GLN A 53 23.06 8.85 -11.08
CA GLN A 53 22.62 10.04 -10.35
C GLN A 53 21.86 11.01 -11.27
N GLY A 54 20.70 11.49 -10.78
CA GLY A 54 19.82 12.41 -11.49
C GLY A 54 18.80 11.74 -12.43
N LYS A 55 19.00 10.46 -12.79
CA LYS A 55 18.00 9.67 -13.52
C LYS A 55 16.90 9.19 -12.59
N THR A 56 15.71 8.93 -13.13
CA THR A 56 14.62 8.32 -12.39
C THR A 56 14.73 6.79 -12.38
N LEU A 57 14.10 6.14 -11.41
CA LEU A 57 14.15 4.68 -11.26
C LEU A 57 13.59 3.95 -12.49
N ASP A 58 12.55 4.50 -13.14
CA ASP A 58 11.97 3.96 -14.39
C ASP A 58 12.94 4.05 -15.58
N GLN A 59 13.70 5.14 -15.69
CA GLN A 59 14.75 5.27 -16.72
C GLN A 59 15.84 4.22 -16.50
N VAL A 60 16.33 4.10 -15.27
CA VAL A 60 17.39 3.13 -14.93
C VAL A 60 16.91 1.69 -15.11
N TRP A 61 15.63 1.40 -14.81
CA TRP A 61 15.00 0.10 -15.05
C TRP A 61 15.08 -0.34 -16.52
N ILE A 62 14.85 0.59 -17.44
CA ILE A 62 14.88 0.32 -18.88
C ILE A 62 16.31 0.25 -19.40
N GLU A 63 17.16 1.20 -19.01
CA GLU A 63 18.50 1.38 -19.56
C GLU A 63 19.53 0.38 -19.02
N ASP A 64 19.35 -0.12 -17.78
CA ASP A 64 20.31 -0.97 -17.09
C ASP A 64 19.63 -2.18 -16.42
N LYS A 65 18.93 -2.97 -17.22
CA LYS A 65 18.22 -4.19 -16.78
C LYS A 65 19.10 -5.16 -15.99
N ALA A 66 20.40 -5.22 -16.29
CA ALA A 66 21.35 -6.08 -15.58
C ALA A 66 21.44 -5.74 -14.09
N LEU A 67 21.26 -4.46 -13.71
CA LEU A 67 21.24 -4.03 -12.33
C LEU A 67 20.10 -4.66 -11.51
N PHE A 68 19.02 -5.06 -12.18
CA PHE A 68 17.82 -5.65 -11.60
C PHE A 68 17.71 -7.16 -11.87
N GLY A 69 18.79 -7.81 -12.33
CA GLY A 69 18.78 -9.25 -12.63
C GLY A 69 18.20 -9.60 -14.00
N ASN A 70 18.26 -8.69 -14.97
CA ASN A 70 17.73 -8.86 -16.33
C ASN A 70 16.24 -9.23 -16.39
N PRO A 71 15.35 -8.42 -15.77
CA PRO A 71 13.92 -8.69 -15.77
C PRO A 71 13.35 -8.61 -17.20
N LYS A 72 12.32 -9.43 -17.46
CA LYS A 72 11.54 -9.37 -18.70
C LYS A 72 10.49 -8.25 -18.67
N ALA A 73 10.03 -7.87 -17.49
CA ALA A 73 9.01 -6.84 -17.32
C ALA A 73 9.47 -5.48 -17.86
N HIS A 74 8.55 -4.77 -18.51
CA HIS A 74 8.83 -3.46 -19.12
C HIS A 74 8.81 -2.32 -18.10
N THR A 75 8.00 -2.46 -17.06
CA THR A 75 7.89 -1.50 -15.96
C THR A 75 8.46 -2.09 -14.68
N PHE A 76 8.97 -1.22 -13.82
CA PHE A 76 9.38 -1.63 -12.48
C PHE A 76 8.14 -2.12 -11.71
N PRO A 77 8.16 -3.31 -11.10
CA PRO A 77 6.93 -3.99 -10.70
C PRO A 77 6.33 -3.50 -9.38
N LEU A 78 7.07 -2.74 -8.56
CA LEU A 78 6.66 -2.41 -7.19
C LEU A 78 6.61 -0.91 -6.91
N LEU A 79 5.83 -0.58 -5.89
CA LEU A 79 5.83 0.72 -5.25
C LEU A 79 5.86 0.51 -3.74
N THR A 80 6.81 1.14 -3.06
CA THR A 80 6.95 1.06 -1.60
C THR A 80 6.80 2.44 -0.99
N LYS A 81 5.92 2.53 0.00
CA LYS A 81 5.53 3.77 0.65
C LYS A 81 5.61 3.66 2.17
N ILE A 82 5.80 4.80 2.82
CA ILE A 82 5.44 4.98 4.23
C ILE A 82 4.18 5.85 4.24
N LEU A 83 3.13 5.38 4.91
CA LEU A 83 1.89 6.12 5.10
C LEU A 83 1.80 6.59 6.55
N ASP A 84 1.40 7.84 6.73
CA ASP A 84 1.18 8.48 8.03
C ASP A 84 -0.30 8.87 8.15
N ALA A 85 -1.12 7.97 8.70
CA ALA A 85 -2.56 8.15 8.83
C ALA A 85 -2.88 8.93 10.10
N ASN A 86 -2.94 10.27 10.02
CA ASN A 86 -3.36 11.13 11.12
C ASN A 86 -4.89 11.27 11.23
N ASP A 87 -5.62 10.79 10.22
CA ASP A 87 -7.06 10.55 10.21
C ASP A 87 -7.33 9.27 9.37
N LYS A 88 -8.56 8.75 9.40
CA LYS A 88 -8.96 7.53 8.70
C LYS A 88 -8.80 7.68 7.18
N LEU A 89 -8.17 6.72 6.52
CA LEU A 89 -8.18 6.64 5.07
C LEU A 89 -9.54 6.18 4.58
N SER A 90 -9.86 6.51 3.33
CA SER A 90 -11.09 6.02 2.70
C SER A 90 -11.12 4.49 2.66
N VAL A 91 -12.32 3.93 2.82
CA VAL A 91 -12.54 2.50 2.59
C VAL A 91 -12.55 2.23 1.10
N GLN A 92 -11.74 1.27 0.68
CA GLN A 92 -11.43 1.03 -0.72
C GLN A 92 -11.22 -0.44 -1.03
N VAL A 93 -11.17 -0.74 -2.33
CA VAL A 93 -10.81 -2.03 -2.89
C VAL A 93 -9.98 -1.82 -4.15
N HIS A 94 -9.08 -2.77 -4.42
CA HIS A 94 -8.18 -2.73 -5.55
C HIS A 94 -8.49 -3.87 -6.54
N PRO A 95 -8.46 -3.62 -7.87
CA PRO A 95 -8.62 -4.65 -8.87
C PRO A 95 -7.40 -5.57 -8.98
N ASN A 96 -7.62 -6.76 -9.53
CA ASN A 96 -6.54 -7.64 -10.00
C ASN A 96 -6.03 -7.16 -11.37
N ASP A 97 -4.95 -7.79 -11.87
CA ASP A 97 -4.33 -7.42 -13.15
C ASP A 97 -5.29 -7.50 -14.33
N ASP A 98 -6.11 -8.56 -14.41
CA ASP A 98 -7.05 -8.76 -15.53
C ASP A 98 -8.07 -7.62 -15.63
N TYR A 99 -8.64 -7.21 -14.49
CA TYR A 99 -9.60 -6.11 -14.46
C TYR A 99 -8.90 -4.77 -14.70
N ALA A 100 -7.79 -4.50 -14.01
CA ALA A 100 -7.07 -3.23 -14.12
C ALA A 100 -6.55 -2.97 -15.54
N LEU A 101 -5.97 -3.98 -16.21
CA LEU A 101 -5.47 -3.84 -17.57
C LEU A 101 -6.58 -3.54 -18.57
N LYS A 102 -7.77 -4.11 -18.35
CA LYS A 102 -8.93 -3.90 -19.22
C LYS A 102 -9.59 -2.53 -19.00
N HIS A 103 -9.62 -2.04 -17.77
CA HIS A 103 -10.42 -0.87 -17.39
C HIS A 103 -9.60 0.40 -17.15
N GLU A 104 -8.36 0.28 -16.69
CA GLU A 104 -7.51 1.40 -16.26
C GLU A 104 -6.22 1.51 -17.09
N GLY A 105 -5.83 0.44 -17.80
CA GLY A 105 -4.60 0.42 -18.60
C GLY A 105 -3.32 0.27 -17.78
N GLU A 106 -3.43 -0.14 -16.51
CA GLU A 106 -2.33 -0.42 -15.60
C GLU A 106 -2.47 -1.81 -14.96
N TYR A 107 -1.44 -2.27 -14.25
CA TYR A 107 -1.52 -3.50 -13.46
C TYR A 107 -2.51 -3.35 -12.30
N GLY A 108 -2.95 -4.49 -11.76
CA GLY A 108 -3.74 -4.51 -10.55
C GLY A 108 -2.91 -4.07 -9.35
N LYS A 109 -3.57 -4.04 -8.19
CA LYS A 109 -2.97 -3.54 -6.96
C LYS A 109 -3.20 -4.51 -5.80
N THR A 110 -2.36 -5.53 -5.75
CA THR A 110 -2.09 -6.29 -4.53
C THR A 110 -1.04 -5.57 -3.69
N GLU A 111 -1.24 -5.56 -2.38
CA GLU A 111 -0.33 -4.89 -1.45
C GLU A 111 -0.09 -5.68 -0.17
N CYS A 112 0.76 -5.15 0.68
CA CYS A 112 0.92 -5.59 2.05
C CYS A 112 1.38 -4.43 2.94
N TRP A 113 1.06 -4.55 4.21
CA TRP A 113 1.33 -3.56 5.24
C TRP A 113 2.13 -4.16 6.37
N TYR A 114 3.15 -3.45 6.79
CA TYR A 114 3.81 -3.66 8.08
C TYR A 114 3.52 -2.44 8.96
N ILE A 115 2.94 -2.67 10.14
CA ILE A 115 2.59 -1.61 11.07
C ILE A 115 3.87 -1.11 11.75
N LEU A 116 4.31 0.09 11.37
CA LEU A 116 5.51 0.73 11.92
C LEU A 116 5.22 1.30 13.32
N ASP A 117 4.07 1.94 13.45
CA ASP A 117 3.58 2.52 14.71
C ASP A 117 2.05 2.55 14.72
N ALA A 118 1.45 2.53 15.90
CA ALA A 118 0.00 2.59 16.08
C ALA A 118 -0.36 3.16 17.46
N LYS A 119 -1.35 4.06 17.50
CA LYS A 119 -1.99 4.48 18.76
C LYS A 119 -2.66 3.28 19.45
N ALA A 120 -2.86 3.39 20.76
CA ALA A 120 -3.64 2.41 21.51
C ALA A 120 -5.04 2.27 20.90
N ASP A 121 -5.50 1.02 20.77
CA ASP A 121 -6.79 0.66 20.16
C ASP A 121 -6.98 1.09 18.69
N ALA A 122 -5.90 1.41 17.96
CA ALA A 122 -5.98 1.70 16.54
C ALA A 122 -6.48 0.47 15.75
N GLU A 123 -7.32 0.72 14.75
CA GLU A 123 -7.98 -0.32 13.96
C GLU A 123 -7.79 -0.08 12.46
N ILE A 124 -7.70 -1.18 11.71
CA ILE A 124 -7.88 -1.18 10.26
C ILE A 124 -9.24 -1.75 9.90
N ILE A 125 -9.76 -1.38 8.73
CA ILE A 125 -10.82 -2.14 8.06
C ILE A 125 -10.14 -3.19 7.20
N TYR A 126 -10.56 -4.44 7.33
CA TYR A 126 -10.00 -5.57 6.61
C TYR A 126 -11.04 -6.66 6.37
N GLY A 127 -11.69 -6.58 5.21
CA GLY A 127 -12.81 -7.40 4.79
C GLY A 127 -14.18 -6.79 5.10
N VAL A 128 -15.22 -7.56 4.77
CA VAL A 128 -16.63 -7.26 5.04
C VAL A 128 -17.26 -8.36 5.91
N ASN A 129 -18.40 -8.06 6.53
CA ASN A 129 -19.10 -8.98 7.45
C ASN A 129 -20.11 -9.90 6.75
N THR A 130 -20.26 -9.81 5.43
CA THR A 130 -21.14 -10.68 4.63
C THR A 130 -20.34 -11.55 3.66
N THR A 131 -20.88 -12.72 3.36
CA THR A 131 -20.40 -13.64 2.31
C THR A 131 -21.36 -13.71 1.13
N ASP A 132 -22.49 -12.99 1.17
CA ASP A 132 -23.50 -12.92 0.12
C ASP A 132 -23.30 -11.65 -0.72
N SER A 133 -23.17 -11.82 -2.03
CA SER A 133 -22.95 -10.72 -2.98
C SER A 133 -24.17 -9.80 -3.12
N ASN A 134 -25.39 -10.33 -2.99
CA ASN A 134 -26.60 -9.51 -3.00
C ASN A 134 -26.69 -8.64 -1.74
N GLU A 135 -26.40 -9.22 -0.58
CA GLU A 135 -26.34 -8.48 0.70
C GLU A 135 -25.24 -7.41 0.66
N LEU A 136 -24.05 -7.75 0.15
CA LEU A 136 -22.96 -6.78 -0.06
C LEU A 136 -23.44 -5.58 -0.89
N ASN A 137 -24.06 -5.84 -2.04
CA ASN A 137 -24.52 -4.79 -2.95
C ASN A 137 -25.60 -3.92 -2.28
N GLU A 138 -26.57 -4.54 -1.61
CA GLU A 138 -27.63 -3.83 -0.88
C GLU A 138 -27.04 -2.95 0.24
N MET A 139 -26.09 -3.46 1.02
CA MET A 139 -25.43 -2.69 2.08
C MET A 139 -24.61 -1.52 1.53
N ILE A 140 -23.94 -1.68 0.39
CA ILE A 140 -23.22 -0.59 -0.27
C ILE A 140 -24.20 0.47 -0.77
N ASP A 141 -25.28 0.07 -1.45
CA ASP A 141 -26.28 0.97 -2.03
C ASP A 141 -27.05 1.76 -0.96
N ASN A 142 -27.38 1.10 0.14
CA ASN A 142 -28.04 1.71 1.29
C ASN A 142 -27.06 2.38 2.27
N ARG A 143 -25.76 2.40 1.96
CA ARG A 143 -24.69 2.98 2.80
C ARG A 143 -24.67 2.45 4.23
N ALA A 144 -24.98 1.17 4.43
CA ALA A 144 -24.97 0.47 5.72
C ALA A 144 -23.53 0.14 6.21
N PHE A 145 -22.62 1.09 6.06
CA PHE A 145 -21.18 0.90 6.24
C PHE A 145 -20.74 0.51 7.65
N ASP A 146 -21.46 0.98 8.67
CA ASP A 146 -21.18 0.63 10.07
C ASP A 146 -21.35 -0.86 10.37
N GLN A 147 -22.20 -1.54 9.59
CA GLN A 147 -22.45 -2.98 9.70
C GLN A 147 -21.62 -3.77 8.68
N LEU A 148 -21.30 -3.17 7.54
CA LEU A 148 -20.64 -3.86 6.44
C LEU A 148 -19.19 -4.20 6.73
N PHE A 149 -18.43 -3.29 7.34
CA PHE A 149 -16.97 -3.42 7.40
C PHE A 149 -16.48 -4.22 8.61
N LYS A 150 -15.49 -5.09 8.38
CA LYS A 150 -14.80 -5.82 9.46
C LYS A 150 -13.65 -4.97 9.99
N ARG A 151 -13.67 -4.66 11.29
CA ARG A 151 -12.63 -3.89 11.98
C ARG A 151 -11.68 -4.82 12.73
N VAL A 152 -10.39 -4.54 12.66
CA VAL A 152 -9.32 -5.33 13.27
C VAL A 152 -8.38 -4.40 14.00
N LYS A 153 -8.18 -4.62 15.32
CA LYS A 153 -7.17 -3.90 16.10
C LYS A 153 -5.76 -4.28 15.64
N VAL A 154 -4.87 -3.30 15.62
CA VAL A 154 -3.48 -3.47 15.20
C VAL A 154 -2.52 -2.92 16.25
N GLN A 155 -1.28 -3.41 16.22
CA GLN A 155 -0.17 -2.91 17.03
C GLN A 155 1.13 -2.89 16.21
N PRO A 156 2.16 -2.13 16.65
CA PRO A 156 3.44 -2.10 15.97
C PRO A 156 4.05 -3.50 15.82
N GLY A 157 4.55 -3.81 14.63
CA GLY A 157 5.09 -5.12 14.29
C GLY A 157 4.11 -6.08 13.63
N ASP A 158 2.81 -5.76 13.62
CA ASP A 158 1.83 -6.55 12.89
C ASP A 158 2.06 -6.46 11.37
N PHE A 159 1.64 -7.49 10.66
CA PHE A 159 1.83 -7.63 9.23
C PHE A 159 0.56 -8.15 8.57
N TYR A 160 0.12 -7.48 7.50
CA TYR A 160 -1.08 -7.80 6.74
C TYR A 160 -0.76 -7.90 5.25
N TYR A 161 -1.02 -9.06 4.65
CA TYR A 161 -1.07 -9.19 3.20
C TYR A 161 -2.45 -8.77 2.70
N VAL A 162 -2.56 -7.92 1.68
CA VAL A 162 -3.84 -7.41 1.17
C VAL A 162 -3.98 -7.80 -0.31
N PRO A 163 -4.59 -8.96 -0.60
CA PRO A 163 -4.87 -9.37 -1.98
C PRO A 163 -5.81 -8.38 -2.68
N ALA A 164 -5.63 -8.21 -3.99
CA ALA A 164 -6.63 -7.54 -4.83
C ALA A 164 -8.04 -8.14 -4.61
N GLY A 165 -9.05 -7.27 -4.57
CA GLY A 165 -10.43 -7.62 -4.24
C GLY A 165 -10.78 -7.59 -2.74
N THR A 166 -9.80 -7.37 -1.86
CA THR A 166 -10.05 -7.22 -0.41
C THR A 166 -10.52 -5.80 -0.10
N VAL A 167 -11.69 -5.64 0.52
CA VAL A 167 -12.12 -4.35 1.08
C VAL A 167 -11.24 -3.99 2.27
N HIS A 168 -10.64 -2.81 2.27
CA HIS A 168 -9.74 -2.42 3.33
C HIS A 168 -9.66 -0.90 3.55
N ALA A 169 -9.17 -0.49 4.71
CA ALA A 169 -8.84 0.90 5.03
C ALA A 169 -7.85 0.96 6.21
N ILE A 170 -6.97 1.97 6.19
CA ILE A 170 -6.09 2.26 7.34
C ILE A 170 -6.82 3.27 8.23
N GLY A 171 -6.98 2.94 9.51
CA GLY A 171 -7.60 3.84 10.48
C GLY A 171 -6.66 4.95 10.97
N GLU A 172 -7.22 5.85 11.76
CA GLU A 172 -6.47 6.96 12.38
C GLU A 172 -5.37 6.44 13.32
N GLY A 173 -4.24 7.13 13.32
CA GLY A 173 -3.16 6.95 14.28
C GLY A 173 -2.27 5.77 13.95
N ILE A 174 -2.26 5.33 12.69
CA ILE A 174 -1.46 4.21 12.21
C ILE A 174 -0.40 4.72 11.23
N GLN A 175 0.83 4.31 11.44
CA GLN A 175 1.90 4.48 10.48
C GLN A 175 2.27 3.12 9.91
N ILE A 176 2.29 2.99 8.58
CA ILE A 176 2.62 1.73 7.93
C ILE A 176 3.76 1.89 6.93
N LEU A 177 4.45 0.78 6.71
CA LEU A 177 5.17 0.53 5.47
C LEU A 177 4.26 -0.28 4.55
N GLU A 178 3.94 0.28 3.41
CA GLU A 178 3.19 -0.37 2.34
C GLU A 178 4.14 -0.82 1.24
N THR A 179 4.02 -2.09 0.81
CA THR A 179 4.63 -2.56 -0.44
C THR A 179 3.53 -3.12 -1.33
N GLN A 180 3.41 -2.54 -2.52
CA GLN A 180 2.36 -2.83 -3.46
C GLN A 180 2.92 -3.08 -4.87
N GLN A 181 2.09 -3.64 -5.76
CA GLN A 181 2.33 -3.54 -7.21
C GLN A 181 2.44 -2.06 -7.60
N SER A 182 3.23 -1.76 -8.63
CA SER A 182 3.37 -0.41 -9.18
C SER A 182 2.09 0.02 -9.92
N SER A 183 1.06 0.36 -9.14
CA SER A 183 -0.26 0.81 -9.57
C SER A 183 -0.76 1.92 -8.63
N ASP A 184 -1.55 2.85 -9.14
CA ASP A 184 -2.23 3.88 -8.33
C ASP A 184 -3.76 3.78 -8.41
N THR A 185 -4.27 2.70 -9.03
CA THR A 185 -5.71 2.44 -9.15
C THR A 185 -6.36 2.15 -7.80
N THR A 186 -7.39 2.92 -7.46
CA THR A 186 -8.15 2.80 -6.21
C THR A 186 -9.64 2.98 -6.45
N TYR A 187 -10.45 1.97 -6.11
CA TYR A 187 -11.90 2.10 -6.09
C TYR A 187 -12.39 2.37 -4.67
N ARG A 188 -12.88 3.60 -4.48
CA ARG A 188 -13.34 4.09 -3.18
C ARG A 188 -14.80 3.72 -2.93
N ILE A 189 -15.07 3.11 -1.78
CA ILE A 189 -16.40 2.72 -1.32
C ILE A 189 -16.98 3.78 -0.39
N TYR A 190 -16.19 4.25 0.57
CA TYR A 190 -16.65 5.22 1.57
C TYR A 190 -15.52 6.17 2.00
N ASP A 191 -15.86 7.45 2.17
CA ASP A 191 -14.91 8.50 2.54
C ASP A 191 -15.27 9.34 3.76
N TYR A 192 -16.18 8.84 4.59
CA TYR A 192 -16.68 9.57 5.76
C TYR A 192 -17.33 10.91 5.44
N ASP A 193 -17.87 11.04 4.22
CA ASP A 193 -18.54 12.24 3.72
C ASP A 193 -17.68 13.52 3.80
N ARG A 194 -16.36 13.35 3.88
CA ARG A 194 -15.38 14.43 3.97
C ARG A 194 -15.41 15.30 2.72
N THR A 195 -15.21 16.58 2.94
CA THR A 195 -15.07 17.57 1.87
C THR A 195 -13.65 18.12 1.82
N ASP A 196 -13.21 18.51 0.63
CA ASP A 196 -12.04 19.37 0.50
C ASP A 196 -12.33 20.79 1.02
N LYS A 197 -11.32 21.67 0.90
CA LYS A 197 -11.39 23.08 1.30
C LYS A 197 -12.48 23.88 0.56
N ASP A 198 -12.91 23.40 -0.61
CA ASP A 198 -13.88 24.05 -1.49
C ASP A 198 -15.28 23.43 -1.31
N GLY A 199 -15.44 22.48 -0.37
CA GLY A 199 -16.70 21.82 -0.05
C GLY A 199 -17.03 20.61 -0.93
N ASN A 200 -16.13 20.15 -1.80
CA ASN A 200 -16.38 19.03 -2.69
C ASN A 200 -16.03 17.69 -2.02
N GLN A 201 -16.90 16.69 -2.17
CA GLN A 201 -16.60 15.32 -1.76
C GLN A 201 -15.74 14.61 -2.81
N ARG A 202 -14.88 13.69 -2.36
CA ARG A 202 -14.11 12.84 -3.28
C ARG A 202 -15.00 11.80 -3.95
N ALA A 203 -14.69 11.48 -5.20
CA ALA A 203 -15.43 10.48 -5.97
C ALA A 203 -15.40 9.09 -5.31
N LEU A 204 -16.58 8.47 -5.28
CA LEU A 204 -16.79 7.06 -4.97
C LEU A 204 -16.90 6.25 -6.28
N HIS A 205 -16.53 4.98 -6.23
CA HIS A 205 -16.44 4.08 -7.38
C HIS A 205 -17.22 2.81 -7.07
N LEU A 206 -18.51 2.95 -6.71
CA LEU A 206 -19.29 1.86 -6.12
C LEU A 206 -19.46 0.68 -7.07
N GLU A 207 -19.76 0.94 -8.35
CA GLU A 207 -19.95 -0.12 -9.34
C GLU A 207 -18.65 -0.87 -9.64
N GLN A 208 -17.53 -0.15 -9.80
CA GLN A 208 -16.22 -0.79 -9.93
C GLN A 208 -15.86 -1.58 -8.68
N SER A 209 -16.18 -1.05 -7.49
CA SER A 209 -15.90 -1.72 -6.22
C SER A 209 -16.66 -3.05 -6.15
N LYS A 210 -17.99 -3.04 -6.37
CA LYS A 210 -18.82 -4.26 -6.39
C LYS A 210 -18.29 -5.29 -7.39
N ALA A 211 -17.80 -4.84 -8.55
CA ALA A 211 -17.29 -5.73 -9.60
C ALA A 211 -15.98 -6.44 -9.23
N VAL A 212 -15.20 -5.91 -8.28
CA VAL A 212 -13.88 -6.47 -7.93
C VAL A 212 -13.78 -7.02 -6.51
N ILE A 213 -14.75 -6.73 -5.63
CA ILE A 213 -14.77 -7.28 -4.28
C ILE A 213 -14.84 -8.81 -4.35
N GLN A 214 -13.92 -9.46 -3.64
CA GLN A 214 -13.94 -10.90 -3.46
C GLN A 214 -14.45 -11.22 -2.07
N LEU A 215 -15.58 -11.93 -2.02
CA LEU A 215 -16.14 -12.48 -0.80
C LEU A 215 -15.47 -13.85 -0.57
N ASN A 216 -14.38 -13.85 0.19
CA ASN A 216 -13.66 -15.07 0.54
C ASN A 216 -13.72 -15.31 2.06
N ASP A 217 -14.25 -16.47 2.46
CA ASP A 217 -14.27 -16.94 3.86
C ASP A 217 -12.86 -17.05 4.45
N ASN A 218 -11.88 -17.25 3.57
CA ASN A 218 -10.46 -17.34 3.86
C ASN A 218 -9.75 -16.00 3.64
N SER A 219 -10.34 -14.89 4.09
CA SER A 219 -9.60 -13.63 4.28
C SER A 219 -8.28 -14.01 4.94
N PRO A 220 -7.12 -13.88 4.27
CA PRO A 220 -5.90 -14.30 4.87
C PRO A 220 -5.67 -13.32 6.02
N ASN A 221 -6.03 -13.75 7.22
CA ASN A 221 -5.07 -13.71 8.29
C ASN A 221 -3.84 -14.42 7.72
N SER A 222 -3.00 -13.66 7.02
CA SER A 222 -1.60 -13.97 6.88
C SER A 222 -1.08 -13.97 8.30
N THR A 223 -1.34 -15.05 9.03
CA THR A 223 -0.53 -15.40 10.18
C THR A 223 0.88 -15.35 9.60
N PRO A 224 1.72 -14.38 10.01
CA PRO A 224 2.98 -14.17 9.34
C PRO A 224 3.69 -15.52 9.32
N ILE A 225 4.07 -16.02 8.14
CA ILE A 225 4.94 -17.18 8.09
C ILE A 225 6.30 -16.68 8.57
N SER A 226 6.49 -16.69 9.89
CA SER A 226 7.74 -16.31 10.52
C SER A 226 8.71 -17.47 10.33
N LYS A 227 9.51 -17.43 9.26
CA LYS A 227 10.72 -18.25 9.21
C LYS A 227 11.83 -17.49 9.92
N LYS A 228 12.17 -17.94 11.13
CA LYS A 228 13.34 -17.45 11.86
C LYS A 228 14.59 -17.93 11.12
N TYR A 229 15.37 -17.00 10.56
CA TYR A 229 16.71 -17.28 10.06
C TYR A 229 17.74 -16.71 11.03
N THR A 230 18.38 -17.57 11.81
CA THR A 230 19.53 -17.17 12.65
C THR A 230 20.77 -17.04 11.77
N ARG A 231 20.96 -15.87 11.18
CA ARG A 231 22.31 -15.37 10.89
C ARG A 231 22.44 -14.07 11.67
N SER A 232 23.11 -14.16 12.84
CA SER A 232 23.39 -13.05 13.75
C SER A 232 22.16 -12.18 14.06
N GLU A 233 21.32 -12.60 15.02
CA GLU A 233 20.28 -11.78 15.71
C GLU A 233 19.29 -10.96 14.85
N ILE A 234 19.13 -11.27 13.55
CA ILE A 234 18.18 -10.59 12.66
C ILE A 234 16.89 -11.43 12.53
N TYR A 235 15.78 -10.94 13.06
CA TYR A 235 14.44 -11.46 12.70
C TYR A 235 14.17 -11.13 11.23
N THR A 236 13.44 -11.98 10.50
CA THR A 236 13.04 -11.70 9.12
C THR A 236 11.61 -12.17 8.94
N ILE A 237 10.67 -11.22 8.83
CA ILE A 237 9.34 -11.54 8.30
C ILE A 237 9.53 -11.73 6.80
N CYS A 238 9.25 -12.91 6.27
CA CYS A 238 9.33 -13.21 4.84
C CYS A 238 7.93 -13.49 4.31
N LEU A 239 7.36 -12.53 3.58
CA LEU A 239 6.35 -12.86 2.59
C LEU A 239 7.03 -13.22 1.29
N GLN A 240 6.64 -14.34 0.71
CA GLN A 240 7.04 -14.71 -0.64
C GLN A 240 5.80 -14.63 -1.53
N TYR A 241 5.73 -13.61 -2.38
CA TYR A 241 4.74 -13.50 -3.44
C TYR A 241 5.42 -13.65 -4.80
N ILE A 242 4.64 -13.85 -5.87
CA ILE A 242 5.18 -14.05 -7.23
C ILE A 242 6.20 -12.96 -7.62
N PHE A 243 6.04 -11.73 -7.09
CA PHE A 243 6.86 -10.58 -7.46
C PHE A 243 7.96 -10.22 -6.45
N TYR A 244 7.83 -10.55 -5.15
CA TYR A 244 8.78 -10.08 -4.15
C TYR A 244 8.88 -10.90 -2.87
N SER A 245 10.05 -10.77 -2.24
CA SER A 245 10.29 -11.10 -0.85
C SER A 245 10.60 -9.83 -0.06
N CYS A 246 9.86 -9.60 1.02
CA CYS A 246 10.16 -8.57 2.00
C CYS A 246 10.89 -9.21 3.19
N ALA A 247 11.87 -8.51 3.75
CA ALA A 247 12.58 -8.91 4.97
C ALA A 247 12.72 -7.70 5.90
N LEU A 248 12.14 -7.81 7.10
CA LEU A 248 12.19 -6.79 8.16
C LEU A 248 13.05 -7.28 9.33
N GLY A 249 14.15 -6.57 9.63
CA GLY A 249 15.06 -6.86 10.74
C GLY A 249 14.88 -5.96 11.96
N ASN A 250 15.59 -6.27 13.06
CA ASN A 250 15.58 -5.48 14.32
C ASN A 250 16.12 -4.04 14.17
N PHE A 251 16.84 -3.78 13.08
CA PHE A 251 17.19 -2.43 12.67
C PHE A 251 16.17 -2.02 11.62
N ARG A 252 15.60 -0.81 11.73
CA ARG A 252 14.59 -0.15 10.87
C ARG A 252 14.95 -0.12 9.36
N GLN A 253 15.34 -1.24 8.79
CA GLN A 253 15.80 -1.46 7.43
C GLN A 253 14.94 -2.56 6.84
N ILE A 254 14.19 -2.17 5.82
CA ILE A 254 13.41 -3.08 4.99
C ILE A 254 14.30 -3.50 3.83
N LYS A 255 14.47 -4.81 3.66
CA LYS A 255 15.12 -5.36 2.48
C LYS A 255 14.06 -5.97 1.58
N LEU A 256 13.82 -5.32 0.45
CA LEU A 256 12.98 -5.83 -0.62
C LEU A 256 13.86 -6.52 -1.66
N ARG A 257 13.51 -7.75 -2.02
CA ARG A 257 14.14 -8.49 -3.11
C ARG A 257 13.07 -8.95 -4.07
N LEU A 258 13.21 -8.53 -5.33
CA LEU A 258 12.42 -9.06 -6.44
C LEU A 258 12.69 -10.56 -6.59
N ILE A 259 11.61 -11.34 -6.69
CA ILE A 259 11.72 -12.77 -6.95
C ILE A 259 11.77 -12.93 -8.47
N THR A 260 12.93 -13.40 -8.96
CA THR A 260 13.20 -13.73 -10.37
C THR A 260 13.11 -15.22 -10.59
#